data_AF-A0A534S441-F1
#
_entry.id   AF-A0A534S441-F1
#
_cell.length_a   1.000
_cell.length_b   1.000
_cell.length_c   1.000
_cell.angle_alpha   90.00
_cell.angle_beta   90.00
_cell.angle_gamma   90.00
#
_symmetry.space_group_name_H-M   'P 1'
#
loop_
_entity.id
_entity.type
_entity.pdbx_description
1 polymer ?
#
loop_
_entity_poly.entity_id
_entity_poly.type
_entity_poly.pdbx_seq_one_letter_code
_entity_poly.pdbx_strand_id
1 'polypeptide(L)'
;MHVGFFWHLPFPPPSVFGVCPWRTELLAGMLGADLIGLQTDGDAQNFLDCVRHFLDLPSDEERTRVRLPGRDVHVVALPVGIEAARLQEQAEDAAVRAHASRLRTTLGADVILLGVDRLDYTKGIPDRLLAFERFLERHPEWRRRVSLVQITVPSQFHVPEFREMKRTIDEIVGRVTGRFSFDGRSPLA
;
A
#
# COMPACT_ATOMS: atom_id res chain seq x y z
N MET A 1 -11.48 17.76 -27.43
CA MET A 1 -10.86 16.56 -26.84
C MET A 1 -11.01 16.70 -25.35
N HIS A 2 -11.51 15.65 -24.67
CA HIS A 2 -11.60 15.63 -23.21
C HIS A 2 -10.50 14.74 -22.63
N VAL A 3 -9.85 15.19 -21.58
CA VAL A 3 -8.72 14.52 -20.91
C VAL A 3 -9.09 14.26 -19.45
N GLY A 4 -9.10 12.98 -19.07
CA GLY A 4 -9.20 12.56 -17.67
C GLY A 4 -7.83 12.14 -17.15
N PHE A 5 -7.51 12.54 -15.92
CA PHE A 5 -6.30 12.16 -15.19
C PHE A 5 -6.68 11.48 -13.88
N PHE A 6 -5.99 10.41 -13.50
CA PHE A 6 -6.21 9.72 -12.22
C PHE A 6 -4.90 9.60 -11.44
N TRP A 7 -4.89 10.08 -10.20
CA TRP A 7 -3.73 9.97 -9.29
C TRP A 7 -3.90 8.75 -8.38
N HIS A 8 -3.11 7.70 -8.63
CA HIS A 8 -3.28 6.41 -7.96
C HIS A 8 -2.78 6.34 -6.52
N LEU A 9 -1.82 7.20 -6.14
CA LEU A 9 -1.25 7.25 -4.80
C LEU A 9 -2.04 8.21 -3.91
N PRO A 10 -1.84 8.22 -2.59
CA PRO A 10 -2.35 9.31 -1.76
C PRO A 10 -1.83 10.67 -2.25
N PHE A 11 -2.68 11.70 -2.18
CA PHE A 11 -2.29 13.07 -2.49
C PHE A 11 -1.98 13.82 -1.18
N PRO A 12 -0.75 14.30 -0.98
CA PRO A 12 -0.33 14.85 0.30
C PRO A 12 -0.96 16.22 0.58
N PRO A 13 -1.15 16.59 1.86
CA PRO A 13 -1.62 17.93 2.22
C PRO A 13 -0.58 19.00 1.84
N PRO A 14 -0.98 20.29 1.77
CA PRO A 14 -0.08 21.38 1.36
C PRO A 14 1.23 21.46 2.14
N SER A 15 1.19 21.17 3.44
CA SER A 15 2.38 21.17 4.31
C SER A 15 3.46 20.17 3.89
N VAL A 16 3.07 19.07 3.24
CA VAL A 16 3.98 18.04 2.74
C VAL A 16 4.27 18.26 1.25
N PHE A 17 3.25 18.57 0.44
CA PHE A 17 3.43 18.82 -0.99
C PHE A 17 4.39 20.00 -1.26
N GLY A 18 4.42 20.99 -0.36
CA GLY A 18 5.30 22.15 -0.44
C GLY A 18 6.80 21.84 -0.46
N VAL A 19 7.21 20.64 -0.02
CA VAL A 19 8.61 20.18 -0.12
C VAL A 19 9.06 20.02 -1.57
N CYS A 20 8.12 19.76 -2.50
CA CYS A 20 8.45 19.62 -3.91
C CYS A 20 8.87 20.99 -4.52
N PRO A 21 10.07 21.11 -5.10
CA PRO A 21 10.50 22.36 -5.71
C PRO A 21 9.69 22.71 -6.96
N TRP A 22 9.18 21.70 -7.69
CA TRP A 22 8.36 21.86 -8.90
C TRP A 22 6.85 21.80 -8.62
N ARG A 23 6.43 22.11 -7.38
CA ARG A 23 5.02 22.01 -6.95
C ARG A 23 4.07 22.79 -7.86
N THR A 24 4.46 23.98 -8.30
CA THR A 24 3.64 24.86 -9.14
C THR A 24 3.43 24.24 -10.52
N GLU A 25 4.51 23.78 -11.14
CA GLU A 25 4.51 23.17 -12.47
C GLU A 25 3.74 21.86 -12.49
N LEU A 26 3.87 21.04 -11.45
CA LEU A 26 3.13 19.79 -11.32
C LEU A 26 1.63 20.04 -11.21
N LEU A 27 1.20 20.94 -10.30
CA LEU A 27 -0.22 21.27 -10.14
C LEU A 27 -0.78 21.90 -11.41
N ALA A 28 -0.07 22.84 -12.03
CA ALA A 28 -0.49 23.46 -13.29
C ALA A 28 -0.59 22.43 -14.43
N GLY A 29 0.35 21.49 -14.50
CA GLY A 29 0.31 20.38 -15.45
C GLY A 29 -0.90 19.47 -15.25
N MET A 30 -1.23 19.12 -14.00
CA MET A 30 -2.42 18.32 -13.67
C MET A 30 -3.72 19.04 -14.07
N LEU A 31 -3.79 20.36 -13.91
CA LEU A 31 -4.94 21.19 -14.31
C LEU A 31 -5.14 21.28 -15.84
N GLY A 32 -4.23 20.72 -16.64
CA GLY A 32 -4.44 20.48 -18.05
C GLY A 32 -5.56 19.45 -18.34
N ALA A 33 -5.91 18.60 -17.38
CA ALA A 33 -7.03 17.65 -17.49
C ALA A 33 -8.38 18.31 -17.20
N ASP A 34 -9.45 17.85 -17.87
CA ASP A 34 -10.84 18.28 -17.59
C ASP A 34 -11.40 17.63 -16.31
N LEU A 35 -10.90 16.45 -15.97
CA LEU A 35 -11.28 15.67 -14.79
C LEU A 35 -10.03 15.12 -14.12
N ILE A 36 -9.92 15.33 -12.81
CA ILE A 36 -8.89 14.78 -11.95
C ILE A 36 -9.58 13.85 -10.94
N GLY A 37 -9.32 12.55 -11.06
CA GLY A 37 -9.76 11.55 -10.10
C GLY A 37 -8.67 11.21 -9.08
N LEU A 38 -9.07 11.07 -7.82
CA LEU A 38 -8.20 10.65 -6.71
C LEU A 38 -8.85 9.51 -5.94
N GLN A 39 -8.11 8.84 -5.04
CA GLN A 39 -8.62 7.65 -4.34
C GLN A 39 -9.69 7.98 -3.29
N THR A 40 -9.53 9.08 -2.56
CA THR A 40 -10.40 9.44 -1.43
C THR A 40 -10.82 10.90 -1.47
N ASP A 41 -11.87 11.24 -0.74
CA ASP A 41 -12.29 12.63 -0.54
C ASP A 41 -11.19 13.46 0.11
N GLY A 42 -10.41 12.86 1.03
CA GLY A 42 -9.26 13.50 1.66
C GLY A 42 -8.15 13.85 0.66
N ASP A 43 -7.87 12.96 -0.29
CA ASP A 43 -6.90 13.23 -1.35
C ASP A 43 -7.38 14.35 -2.28
N ALA A 44 -8.66 14.30 -2.69
CA ALA A 44 -9.27 15.34 -3.51
C ALA A 44 -9.22 16.70 -2.81
N GLN A 45 -9.53 16.72 -1.52
CA GLN A 45 -9.46 17.94 -0.71
C GLN A 45 -8.03 18.46 -0.58
N ASN A 46 -7.06 17.57 -0.35
CA ASN A 46 -5.64 17.94 -0.31
C ASN A 46 -5.17 18.54 -1.63
N PHE A 47 -5.59 17.97 -2.77
CA PHE A 47 -5.27 18.51 -4.09
C PHE A 47 -5.83 19.93 -4.26
N LEU A 48 -7.10 20.16 -3.93
CA LEU A 48 -7.73 21.48 -4.01
C LEU A 48 -7.08 22.51 -3.09
N ASP A 49 -6.73 22.11 -1.87
CA ASP A 49 -6.00 22.97 -0.95
C ASP A 49 -4.58 23.29 -1.45
N CYS A 50 -3.91 22.35 -2.11
CA CYS A 50 -2.61 22.60 -2.76
C CYS A 50 -2.74 23.58 -3.93
N VAL A 51 -3.74 23.40 -4.80
CA VAL A 51 -4.01 24.33 -5.92
C VAL A 51 -4.29 25.74 -5.39
N ARG A 52 -5.19 25.86 -4.40
CA ARG A 52 -5.52 27.14 -3.79
C ARG A 52 -4.29 27.79 -3.15
N HIS A 53 -3.48 27.02 -2.44
CA HIS A 53 -2.34 27.56 -1.69
C HIS A 53 -1.15 27.94 -2.58
N PHE A 54 -0.85 27.13 -3.61
CA PHE A 54 0.37 27.31 -4.41
C PHE A 54 0.15 27.98 -5.76
N LEU A 55 -1.07 27.96 -6.31
CA LEU A 55 -1.40 28.60 -7.60
C LEU A 55 -2.29 29.84 -7.43
N ASP A 56 -2.76 30.13 -6.22
CA ASP A 56 -3.72 31.20 -5.92
C ASP A 56 -5.00 31.12 -6.77
N LEU A 57 -5.40 29.88 -7.12
CA LEU A 57 -6.59 29.62 -7.91
C LEU A 57 -7.78 29.31 -7.00
N PRO A 58 -8.97 29.90 -7.25
CA PRO A 58 -10.14 29.62 -6.46
C PRO A 58 -10.66 28.20 -6.76
N SER A 59 -11.07 27.51 -5.68
CA SER A 59 -12.01 26.39 -5.78
C SER A 59 -13.44 26.90 -5.68
N ASP A 60 -14.40 26.13 -6.19
CA ASP A 60 -15.82 26.39 -5.96
C ASP A 60 -16.23 26.18 -4.49
N GLU A 61 -17.40 26.69 -4.11
CA GLU A 61 -17.90 26.62 -2.71
C GLU A 61 -18.06 25.18 -2.22
N GLU A 62 -18.40 24.27 -3.14
CA GLU A 62 -18.54 22.84 -2.87
C GLU A 62 -17.20 22.11 -2.80
N ARG A 63 -16.08 22.77 -3.15
CA ARG A 63 -14.74 22.18 -3.25
C ARG A 63 -14.73 20.90 -4.10
N THR A 64 -15.29 21.00 -5.30
CA THR A 64 -15.31 19.93 -6.31
C THR A 64 -14.68 20.35 -7.63
N ARG A 65 -14.32 21.64 -7.77
CA ARG A 65 -13.82 22.21 -9.02
C ARG A 65 -12.73 23.26 -8.80
N VAL A 66 -11.83 23.35 -9.77
CA VAL A 66 -10.89 24.47 -9.92
C VAL A 66 -11.33 25.30 -11.13
N ARG A 67 -11.53 26.61 -10.94
CA ARG A 67 -11.93 27.51 -12.02
C ARG A 67 -10.71 28.10 -12.72
N LEU A 68 -10.63 27.92 -14.02
CA LEU A 68 -9.60 28.49 -14.88
C LEU A 68 -10.24 29.47 -15.89
N PRO A 69 -9.46 30.35 -16.54
CA PRO A 69 -9.98 31.18 -17.62
C PRO A 69 -10.59 30.34 -18.74
N GLY A 70 -11.91 30.40 -18.89
CA GLY A 70 -12.65 29.73 -19.97
C GLY A 70 -12.93 28.23 -19.78
N ARG A 71 -12.57 27.62 -18.64
CA ARG A 71 -12.85 26.20 -18.34
C ARG A 71 -12.85 25.91 -16.84
N ASP A 72 -13.57 24.86 -16.46
CA ASP A 72 -13.51 24.29 -15.12
C ASP A 72 -12.80 22.92 -15.17
N VAL A 73 -12.06 22.61 -14.11
CA VAL A 73 -11.47 21.29 -13.87
C VAL A 73 -12.22 20.62 -12.73
N HIS A 74 -12.83 19.48 -13.00
CA HIS A 74 -13.53 18.70 -11.98
C HIS A 74 -12.56 17.85 -11.18
N VAL A 75 -12.73 17.82 -9.86
CA VAL A 75 -11.95 17.00 -8.93
C VAL A 75 -12.90 16.08 -8.20
N VAL A 76 -12.63 14.77 -8.28
CA VAL A 76 -13.54 13.74 -7.75
C VAL A 76 -12.78 12.64 -7.03
N ALA A 77 -13.37 12.10 -5.96
CA ALA A 77 -12.93 10.85 -5.35
C ALA A 77 -13.56 9.67 -6.10
N LEU A 78 -12.70 8.80 -6.63
CA LEU A 78 -13.03 7.59 -7.37
C LEU A 78 -12.17 6.44 -6.81
N PRO A 79 -12.56 5.83 -5.67
CA PRO A 79 -11.79 4.76 -5.06
C PRO A 79 -11.69 3.56 -6.01
N VAL A 80 -10.47 3.15 -6.33
CA VAL A 80 -10.23 2.02 -7.22
C VAL A 80 -10.61 0.72 -6.51
N GLY A 81 -11.53 -0.03 -7.12
CA GLY A 81 -11.96 -1.34 -6.66
C GLY A 81 -11.29 -2.51 -7.41
N ILE A 82 -11.77 -3.71 -7.11
CA ILE A 82 -11.38 -4.96 -7.78
C ILE A 82 -12.64 -5.67 -8.30
N GLU A 83 -12.47 -6.58 -9.26
CA GLU A 83 -13.53 -7.49 -9.70
C GLU A 83 -13.75 -8.60 -8.67
N ALA A 84 -14.43 -8.28 -7.57
CA ALA A 84 -14.57 -9.17 -6.42
C ALA A 84 -15.21 -10.53 -6.78
N ALA A 85 -16.25 -10.52 -7.63
CA ALA A 85 -16.91 -11.75 -8.07
C ALA A 85 -15.96 -12.68 -8.84
N ARG A 86 -15.17 -12.14 -9.77
CA ARG A 86 -14.20 -12.92 -10.55
C ARG A 86 -13.11 -13.51 -9.66
N LEU A 87 -12.63 -12.76 -8.68
CA LEU A 87 -11.63 -13.25 -7.71
C LEU A 87 -12.20 -14.33 -6.79
N GLN A 88 -13.47 -14.21 -6.39
CA GLN A 88 -14.17 -15.23 -5.61
C GLN A 88 -14.29 -16.54 -6.40
N GLU A 89 -14.73 -16.47 -7.66
CA GLU A 89 -14.81 -17.63 -8.55
C GLU A 89 -13.45 -18.32 -8.71
N GLN A 90 -12.38 -17.55 -8.92
CA GLN A 90 -11.02 -18.07 -9.00
C GLN A 90 -10.55 -18.71 -7.69
N ALA A 91 -10.93 -18.15 -6.53
CA ALA A 91 -10.58 -18.70 -5.22
C ALA A 91 -11.32 -20.01 -4.92
N GLU A 92 -12.50 -20.21 -5.51
CA GLU A 92 -13.33 -21.40 -5.35
C GLU A 92 -12.91 -22.57 -6.26
N ASP A 93 -12.07 -22.31 -7.27
CA ASP A 93 -11.52 -23.33 -8.15
C ASP A 93 -10.91 -24.51 -7.36
N ALA A 94 -11.25 -25.73 -7.80
CA ALA A 94 -10.89 -26.95 -7.09
C ALA A 94 -9.36 -27.13 -6.97
N ALA A 95 -8.59 -26.74 -7.99
CA ALA A 95 -7.14 -26.83 -7.95
C ALA A 95 -6.54 -25.79 -6.99
N VAL A 96 -7.08 -24.58 -6.95
CA VAL A 96 -6.70 -23.53 -5.99
C VAL A 96 -6.99 -23.97 -4.55
N ARG A 97 -8.19 -24.48 -4.28
CA ARG A 97 -8.55 -25.01 -2.95
C ARG A 97 -7.68 -26.18 -2.53
N ALA A 98 -7.40 -27.11 -3.45
CA ALA A 98 -6.52 -28.24 -3.18
C ALA A 98 -5.09 -27.78 -2.88
N HIS A 99 -4.56 -26.78 -3.61
CA HIS A 99 -3.25 -26.20 -3.34
C HIS A 99 -3.21 -25.50 -1.98
N ALA A 100 -4.22 -24.69 -1.66
CA ALA A 100 -4.32 -24.01 -0.38
C ALA A 100 -4.44 -24.99 0.80
N SER A 101 -5.12 -26.14 0.61
CA SER A 101 -5.17 -27.21 1.61
C SER A 101 -3.78 -27.83 1.83
N ARG A 102 -3.04 -28.13 0.75
CA ARG A 102 -1.66 -28.63 0.86
C ARG A 102 -0.75 -27.65 1.60
N LEU A 103 -0.82 -26.36 1.29
CA LEU A 103 -0.03 -25.32 1.97
C LEU A 103 -0.32 -25.29 3.48
N ARG A 104 -1.60 -25.36 3.87
CA ARG A 104 -1.98 -25.41 5.29
C ARG A 104 -1.40 -26.64 6.00
N THR A 105 -1.47 -27.81 5.36
CA THR A 105 -0.88 -29.04 5.89
C THR A 105 0.64 -28.94 6.03
N THR A 106 1.32 -28.38 5.02
CA THR A 106 2.79 -28.22 5.02
C THR A 106 3.26 -27.27 6.10
N LEU A 107 2.56 -26.14 6.31
CA LEU A 107 2.87 -25.19 7.39
C LEU A 107 2.58 -25.81 8.76
N GLY A 108 1.48 -26.55 8.88
CA GLY A 108 1.13 -27.31 10.07
C GLY A 108 0.98 -26.45 11.33
N ALA A 109 0.41 -25.25 11.17
CA ALA A 109 0.01 -24.33 12.22
C ALA A 109 -1.52 -24.24 12.29
N ASP A 110 -2.06 -24.02 13.49
CA ASP A 110 -3.50 -23.81 13.72
C ASP A 110 -3.98 -22.51 13.04
N VAL A 111 -3.13 -21.48 13.05
CA VAL A 111 -3.41 -20.15 12.52
C VAL A 111 -2.28 -19.74 11.57
N ILE A 112 -2.66 -19.27 10.39
CA ILE A 112 -1.73 -18.72 9.41
C ILE A 112 -2.05 -17.24 9.23
N LEU A 113 -1.06 -16.41 9.54
CA LEU A 113 -1.04 -15.01 9.18
C LEU A 113 -0.41 -14.90 7.78
N LEU A 114 -0.97 -14.04 6.92
CA LEU A 114 -0.50 -13.86 5.56
C LEU A 114 -0.24 -12.38 5.28
N GLY A 115 0.97 -12.08 4.81
CA GLY A 115 1.36 -10.80 4.25
C GLY A 115 1.76 -10.96 2.79
N VAL A 116 1.19 -10.14 1.89
CA VAL A 116 1.55 -10.13 0.46
C VAL A 116 1.75 -8.70 0.04
N ASP A 117 3.00 -8.30 -0.15
CA ASP A 117 3.38 -6.92 -0.42
C ASP A 117 4.51 -6.85 -1.43
N ARG A 118 4.62 -5.74 -2.16
CA ARG A 118 5.89 -5.41 -2.83
C ARG A 118 6.91 -5.00 -1.77
N LEU A 119 8.19 -5.21 -2.04
CA LEU A 119 9.26 -4.63 -1.24
C LEU A 119 9.22 -3.11 -1.39
N ASP A 120 8.57 -2.43 -0.44
CA ASP A 120 8.32 -0.99 -0.47
C ASP A 120 8.18 -0.47 0.97
N TYR A 121 8.84 0.65 1.27
CA TYR A 121 8.91 1.20 2.63
C TYR A 121 7.54 1.66 3.16
N THR A 122 6.56 1.86 2.28
CA THR A 122 5.18 2.21 2.65
C THR A 122 4.38 1.03 3.20
N LYS A 123 4.90 -0.21 3.12
CA LYS A 123 4.16 -1.42 3.49
C LYS A 123 4.34 -1.90 4.92
N GLY A 124 5.27 -1.30 5.68
CA GLY A 124 5.48 -1.61 7.09
C GLY A 124 5.84 -3.09 7.33
N ILE A 125 6.51 -3.74 6.38
CA ILE A 125 6.92 -5.16 6.50
C ILE A 125 7.83 -5.35 7.73
N PRO A 126 8.84 -4.51 8.01
CA PRO A 126 9.66 -4.64 9.22
C PRO A 126 8.82 -4.56 10.50
N ASP A 127 7.90 -3.60 10.58
CA ASP A 127 7.02 -3.41 11.74
C ASP A 127 6.12 -4.63 11.98
N ARG A 128 5.58 -5.22 10.91
CA ARG A 128 4.78 -6.46 10.98
C ARG A 128 5.60 -7.62 11.53
N LEU A 129 6.83 -7.80 11.07
CA LEU A 129 7.72 -8.87 11.56
C LEU A 129 8.13 -8.64 13.02
N LEU A 130 8.41 -7.40 13.41
CA LEU A 130 8.71 -7.04 14.80
C LEU A 130 7.50 -7.23 15.72
N ALA A 131 6.29 -6.91 15.25
CA ALA A 131 5.06 -7.15 15.98
C ALA A 131 4.83 -8.66 16.19
N PHE A 132 5.10 -9.47 15.16
CA PHE A 132 5.02 -10.93 15.25
C PHE A 132 6.07 -11.50 16.21
N GLU A 133 7.31 -11.01 16.16
CA GLU A 133 8.36 -11.37 17.13
C GLU A 133 7.90 -11.09 18.57
N ARG A 134 7.42 -9.86 18.84
CA ARG A 134 6.91 -9.46 20.16
C ARG A 134 5.71 -10.29 20.60
N PHE A 135 4.84 -10.68 19.66
CA PHE A 135 3.72 -11.57 19.94
C PHE A 135 4.23 -12.94 20.43
N LEU A 136 5.18 -13.55 19.72
CA LEU A 136 5.76 -14.84 20.12
C LEU A 136 6.54 -14.77 21.44
N GLU A 137 7.15 -13.63 21.76
CA GLU A 137 7.78 -13.39 23.06
C GLU A 137 6.77 -13.39 24.20
N ARG A 138 5.69 -12.62 24.05
CA ARG A 138 4.66 -12.41 25.08
C ARG A 138 3.70 -13.59 25.25
N HIS A 139 3.56 -14.39 24.20
CA HIS A 139 2.58 -15.47 24.14
C HIS A 139 3.25 -16.81 23.75
N PRO A 140 4.01 -17.44 24.66
CA PRO A 140 4.70 -18.70 24.39
C PRO A 140 3.79 -19.84 23.93
N GLU A 141 2.53 -19.84 24.37
CA GLU A 141 1.50 -20.81 24.01
C GLU A 141 1.17 -20.83 22.52
N TRP A 142 1.50 -19.75 21.79
CA TRP A 142 1.24 -19.63 20.35
C TRP A 142 2.41 -20.04 19.47
N ARG A 143 3.62 -20.23 20.01
CA ARG A 143 4.85 -20.46 19.21
C ARG A 143 4.80 -21.64 18.26
N ARG A 144 3.96 -22.64 18.55
CA ARG A 144 3.77 -23.84 17.71
C ARG A 144 2.44 -23.88 16.96
N ARG A 145 1.61 -22.86 17.17
CA ARG A 145 0.23 -22.81 16.72
C ARG A 145 0.00 -21.72 15.68
N VAL A 146 0.92 -20.76 15.56
CA VAL A 146 0.86 -19.70 14.56
C VAL A 146 2.08 -19.73 13.63
N SER A 147 1.84 -19.46 12.35
CA SER A 147 2.88 -19.13 11.39
C SER A 147 2.52 -17.85 10.64
N LEU A 148 3.51 -17.01 10.34
CA LEU A 148 3.37 -15.87 9.46
C LEU A 148 4.06 -16.18 8.13
N VAL A 149 3.28 -16.15 7.05
CA VAL A 149 3.78 -16.24 5.68
C VAL A 149 3.92 -14.83 5.12
N GLN A 150 5.13 -14.40 4.77
CA GLN A 150 5.39 -13.07 4.21
C GLN A 150 5.92 -13.17 2.78
N ILE A 151 5.02 -13.07 1.81
CA ILE A 151 5.37 -13.02 0.39
C ILE A 151 5.74 -11.58 0.04
N THR A 152 7.01 -11.39 -0.35
CA THR A 152 7.52 -10.07 -0.74
C THR A 152 7.94 -10.09 -2.21
N VAL A 153 7.23 -9.34 -3.05
CA VAL A 153 7.56 -9.21 -4.47
C VAL A 153 8.69 -8.20 -4.63
N PRO A 154 9.82 -8.56 -5.26
CA PRO A 154 10.93 -7.64 -5.41
C PRO A 154 10.59 -6.38 -6.23
N SER A 155 11.13 -5.23 -5.84
CA SER A 155 10.90 -3.95 -6.52
C SER A 155 12.13 -3.04 -6.36
N GLN A 156 12.48 -2.30 -7.43
CA GLN A 156 13.40 -1.13 -7.42
C GLN A 156 14.76 -1.31 -6.70
N PHE A 157 15.42 -2.46 -6.87
CA PHE A 157 16.72 -2.73 -6.20
C PHE A 157 17.88 -1.78 -6.54
N HIS A 158 17.74 -0.95 -7.57
CA HIS A 158 18.74 0.08 -7.89
C HIS A 158 18.76 1.22 -6.87
N VAL A 159 17.67 1.40 -6.10
CA VAL A 159 17.53 2.43 -5.08
C VAL A 159 18.12 1.91 -3.74
N PRO A 160 19.12 2.59 -3.14
CA PRO A 160 19.81 2.12 -1.94
C PRO A 160 18.89 1.78 -0.76
N GLU A 161 17.84 2.57 -0.54
CA GLU A 161 16.88 2.45 0.55
C GLU A 161 16.14 1.10 0.50
N PHE A 162 15.85 0.59 -0.69
CA PHE A 162 15.20 -0.71 -0.87
C PHE A 162 16.13 -1.87 -0.52
N ARG A 163 17.44 -1.73 -0.80
CA ARG A 163 18.44 -2.73 -0.40
C ARG A 163 18.61 -2.77 1.11
N GLU A 164 18.64 -1.59 1.74
CA GLU A 164 18.75 -1.48 3.19
C GLU A 164 17.52 -2.07 3.90
N MET A 165 16.32 -1.75 3.41
CA MET A 165 15.10 -2.35 3.92
C MET A 165 15.09 -3.89 3.77
N LYS A 166 15.57 -4.42 2.64
CA LYS A 166 15.70 -5.88 2.45
C LYS A 166 16.65 -6.48 3.46
N ARG A 167 17.78 -5.84 3.72
CA ARG A 167 18.74 -6.26 4.76
C ARG A 167 18.09 -6.30 6.13
N THR A 168 17.36 -5.25 6.52
CA THR A 168 16.61 -5.21 7.78
C THR A 168 15.59 -6.35 7.88
N ILE A 169 14.83 -6.61 6.81
CA ILE A 169 13.87 -7.72 6.75
C ILE A 169 14.57 -9.05 6.96
N ASP A 170 15.68 -9.31 6.25
CA ASP A 170 16.43 -10.56 6.36
C ASP A 170 17.01 -10.79 7.76
N GLU A 171 17.47 -9.72 8.41
CA GLU A 171 17.96 -9.77 9.79
C GLU A 171 16.85 -10.12 10.78
N ILE A 172 15.66 -9.52 10.64
CA ILE A 172 14.51 -9.84 11.49
C ILE A 172 14.07 -11.28 11.24
N VAL A 173 13.97 -11.71 9.97
CA VAL A 173 13.60 -13.09 9.60
C VAL A 173 14.59 -14.08 10.19
N GLY A 174 15.89 -13.86 10.01
CA GLY A 174 16.95 -14.72 10.56
C GLY A 174 16.89 -14.79 12.08
N ARG A 175 16.70 -13.65 12.76
CA ARG A 175 16.57 -13.58 14.22
C ARG A 175 15.35 -14.34 14.73
N VAL A 176 14.17 -14.09 14.17
CA VAL A 176 12.92 -14.74 14.58
C VAL A 176 12.98 -16.24 14.30
N THR A 177 13.46 -16.64 13.12
CA THR A 177 13.65 -18.05 12.76
C THR A 177 14.60 -18.73 13.74
N GLY A 178 15.76 -18.12 14.04
CA GLY A 178 16.73 -18.70 14.96
C GLY A 178 16.24 -18.83 16.40
N ARG A 179 15.36 -17.92 16.85
CA ARG A 179 14.85 -17.90 18.22
C ARG A 179 13.64 -18.81 18.44
N PHE A 180 12.79 -18.97 17.43
CA PHE A 180 11.45 -19.54 17.61
C PHE A 180 11.16 -20.77 16.74
N SER A 181 12.10 -21.21 15.89
CA SER A 181 11.95 -22.48 15.19
C SER A 181 11.88 -23.66 16.15
N PHE A 182 11.07 -24.66 15.82
CA PHE A 182 10.90 -25.88 16.59
C PHE A 182 10.74 -27.07 15.64
N ASP A 183 11.33 -28.21 15.95
CA ASP A 183 11.20 -29.46 15.18
C ASP A 183 11.42 -29.28 13.65
N GLY A 184 12.38 -28.44 13.28
CA GLY A 184 12.69 -28.11 11.88
C GLY A 184 11.67 -27.20 11.18
N ARG A 185 10.68 -26.66 11.91
CA ARG A 185 9.68 -25.72 11.42
C ARG A 185 9.99 -24.31 11.86
N SER A 186 9.86 -23.38 10.91
CA SER A 186 9.99 -21.95 11.16
C SER A 186 8.61 -21.33 11.41
N PRO A 187 8.48 -20.39 12.36
CA PRO A 187 7.25 -19.61 12.52
C PRO A 187 7.10 -18.55 11.42
N LEU A 188 8.14 -18.30 10.62
CA LEU A 188 8.14 -17.44 9.44
C LEU A 188 8.38 -18.26 8.17
N ALA A 189 7.52 -18.08 7.17
CA ALA A 189 7.65 -18.73 5.86
C ALA A 189 7.54 -17.71 4.71
#